data_AF-A0A848ZMY8-F1
#
_entry.id   AF-A0A848ZMY8-F1
#
_cell.length_a   1.000
_cell.length_b   1.000
_cell.length_c   1.000
_cell.angle_alpha   90.00
_cell.angle_beta   90.00
_cell.angle_gamma   90.00
#
_symmetry.space_group_name_H-M   'P 1'
#
loop_
_entity.id
_entity.type
_entity.pdbx_description
1 polymer ?
#
loop_
_entity_poly.entity_id
_entity_poly.type
_entity_poly.pdbx_seq_one_letter_code
_entity_poly.pdbx_strand_id
1 'polypeptide(L)'
;RGWPRFEGASFAEKLEMIASNPKYGHVLCRCEQVTEAEILEAMGRGAVTLDAIKHLTRAGMGRCQGGFCGMSVLKVLARHLGIPLTEVTKNGEGSHQVIKSLRDFI
;
A
#
# COMPACT_ATOMS: atom_id res chain seq x y z
N ARG A 1 -10.40 -14.60 -6.72
CA ARG A 1 -11.51 -13.67 -7.09
C ARG A 1 -11.08 -12.28 -6.63
N GLY A 2 -10.96 -11.32 -7.55
CA GLY A 2 -10.42 -9.97 -7.28
C GLY A 2 -11.49 -8.96 -6.84
N TRP A 3 -11.05 -7.75 -6.53
CA TRP A 3 -11.89 -6.55 -6.31
C TRP A 3 -11.82 -5.62 -7.52
N PRO A 4 -12.77 -4.67 -7.68
CA PRO A 4 -12.71 -3.65 -8.73
C PRO A 4 -11.43 -2.82 -8.65
N ARG A 5 -10.77 -2.62 -9.79
CA ARG A 5 -9.44 -1.96 -9.87
C ARG A 5 -9.60 -0.53 -10.34
N PHE A 6 -8.98 0.40 -9.61
CA PHE A 6 -9.08 1.82 -9.95
C PHE A 6 -8.38 2.16 -11.27
N GLU A 7 -7.23 1.54 -11.56
CA GLU A 7 -6.41 1.79 -12.75
C GLU A 7 -7.21 1.69 -14.07
N GLY A 8 -7.92 0.58 -14.26
CA GLY A 8 -8.67 0.27 -15.48
C GLY A 8 -10.11 0.77 -15.52
N ALA A 9 -10.63 1.37 -14.44
CA ALA A 9 -11.98 1.91 -14.40
C ALA A 9 -12.11 3.17 -15.28
N SER A 10 -13.27 3.31 -15.93
CA SER A 10 -13.66 4.52 -16.66
C SER A 10 -13.80 5.71 -15.71
N PHE A 11 -13.90 6.93 -16.26
CA PHE A 11 -14.06 8.13 -15.45
C PHE A 11 -15.33 8.09 -14.60
N ALA A 12 -16.46 7.65 -15.16
CA ALA A 12 -17.72 7.52 -14.44
C ALA A 12 -17.61 6.50 -13.29
N GLU A 13 -17.06 5.32 -13.55
CA GLU A 13 -16.84 4.28 -12.53
C GLU A 13 -15.89 4.78 -11.43
N LYS A 14 -14.82 5.52 -11.78
CA LYS A 14 -13.92 6.13 -10.79
C LYS A 14 -14.66 7.10 -9.87
N LEU A 15 -15.55 7.93 -10.42
CA LEU A 15 -16.37 8.84 -9.62
C LEU A 15 -17.30 8.10 -8.67
N GLU A 16 -17.94 7.01 -9.14
CA GLU A 16 -18.79 6.16 -8.31
C GLU A 16 -17.98 5.48 -7.19
N MET A 17 -16.80 4.94 -7.51
CA MET A 17 -15.89 4.36 -6.54
C MET A 17 -15.53 5.38 -5.46
N ILE A 18 -15.12 6.60 -5.85
CA ILE A 18 -14.79 7.69 -4.91
C ILE A 18 -16.00 8.09 -4.06
N ALA A 19 -17.19 8.16 -4.64
CA ALA A 19 -18.43 8.46 -3.91
C ALA A 19 -18.77 7.38 -2.87
N SER A 20 -18.57 6.10 -3.21
CA SER A 20 -18.83 4.98 -2.30
C SER A 20 -17.81 4.88 -1.15
N ASN A 21 -16.55 5.22 -1.42
CA ASN A 21 -15.47 5.24 -0.45
C ASN A 21 -14.43 6.30 -0.88
N PRO A 22 -14.33 7.43 -0.16
CA PRO A 22 -13.40 8.52 -0.50
C PRO A 22 -11.93 8.09 -0.62
N LYS A 23 -11.54 6.96 -0.02
CA LYS A 23 -10.18 6.41 -0.12
C LYS A 23 -9.81 5.93 -1.53
N TYR A 24 -10.78 5.69 -2.41
CA TYR A 24 -10.48 5.51 -3.84
C TYR A 24 -9.96 6.79 -4.50
N GLY A 25 -10.26 7.97 -3.93
CA GLY A 25 -9.71 9.25 -4.42
C GLY A 25 -8.26 9.47 -4.03
N HIS A 26 -7.73 8.69 -3.07
CA HIS A 26 -6.38 8.80 -2.58
C HIS A 26 -5.45 7.82 -3.30
N VAL A 27 -4.93 8.22 -4.46
CA VAL A 27 -3.97 7.42 -5.25
C VAL A 27 -2.60 7.44 -4.60
N LEU A 28 -2.17 6.31 -4.03
CA LEU A 28 -0.87 6.16 -3.37
C LEU A 28 0.23 5.73 -4.35
N CYS A 29 -0.06 4.86 -5.31
CA CYS A 29 0.88 4.46 -6.35
C CYS A 29 0.45 5.06 -7.69
N ARG A 30 1.10 6.14 -8.12
CA ARG A 30 0.77 6.79 -9.40
C ARG A 30 1.10 5.92 -10.62
N CYS A 31 2.17 5.13 -10.57
CA CYS A 31 2.59 4.30 -11.71
C CYS A 31 1.57 3.21 -12.06
N GLU A 32 0.96 2.61 -11.05
CA GLU A 32 -0.01 1.51 -11.21
C GLU A 32 -1.44 1.96 -10.85
N GLN A 33 -1.64 3.26 -10.64
CA GLN A 33 -2.88 3.91 -10.19
C GLN A 33 -3.58 3.18 -9.01
N VAL A 34 -2.80 2.74 -8.01
CA VAL A 34 -3.33 2.03 -6.82
C VAL A 34 -3.72 3.03 -5.74
N THR A 35 -4.93 2.85 -5.20
CA THR A 35 -5.55 3.71 -4.20
C THR A 35 -5.36 3.20 -2.77
N GLU A 36 -5.53 4.06 -1.76
CA GLU A 36 -5.55 3.63 -0.35
C GLU A 36 -6.65 2.60 -0.09
N ALA A 37 -7.82 2.73 -0.73
CA ALA A 37 -8.90 1.75 -0.62
C ALA A 37 -8.45 0.34 -1.03
N GLU A 38 -7.71 0.22 -2.14
CA GLU A 38 -7.21 -1.08 -2.62
C GLU A 38 -6.12 -1.66 -1.72
N ILE A 39 -5.29 -0.81 -1.08
CA ILE A 39 -4.34 -1.27 -0.06
C ILE A 39 -5.10 -1.83 1.14
N LEU A 40 -6.13 -1.14 1.62
CA LEU A 40 -6.94 -1.62 2.74
C LEU A 40 -7.73 -2.89 2.40
N GLU A 41 -8.22 -3.04 1.16
CA GLU A 41 -8.80 -4.29 0.67
C GLU A 41 -7.80 -5.45 0.72
N ALA A 42 -6.56 -5.22 0.29
CA ALA A 42 -5.50 -6.22 0.39
C ALA A 42 -5.20 -6.57 1.86
N MET A 43 -5.18 -5.58 2.76
CA MET A 43 -4.99 -5.80 4.19
C MET A 43 -6.14 -6.60 4.83
N GLY A 44 -7.40 -6.31 4.46
CA GLY A 44 -8.57 -7.09 4.89
C GLY A 44 -8.54 -8.56 4.45
N ARG A 45 -7.69 -8.89 3.47
CA ARG A 45 -7.40 -10.26 3.00
C ARG A 45 -6.15 -10.88 3.64
N GLY A 46 -5.55 -10.22 4.63
CA GLY A 46 -4.40 -10.70 5.38
C GLY A 46 -3.03 -10.22 4.87
N ALA A 47 -2.97 -9.25 3.94
CA ALA A 47 -1.69 -8.68 3.54
C ALA A 47 -1.15 -7.72 4.62
N VAL A 48 -0.20 -8.19 5.41
CA VAL A 48 0.41 -7.44 6.52
C VAL A 48 1.87 -7.04 6.28
N THR A 49 2.40 -7.29 5.08
CA THR A 49 3.77 -6.95 4.68
C THR A 49 3.80 -6.15 3.38
N LEU A 50 4.88 -5.40 3.15
CA LEU A 50 5.03 -4.59 1.92
C LEU A 50 4.95 -5.43 0.64
N ASP A 51 5.61 -6.60 0.61
CA ASP A 51 5.59 -7.49 -0.54
C ASP A 51 4.22 -8.16 -0.74
N ALA A 52 3.48 -8.44 0.35
CA ALA A 52 2.10 -8.92 0.22
C ALA A 52 1.19 -7.87 -0.43
N ILE A 53 1.30 -6.60 -0.02
CA ILE A 53 0.58 -5.50 -0.67
C ILE A 53 0.99 -5.36 -2.13
N LYS A 54 2.30 -5.41 -2.42
CA LYS A 54 2.83 -5.39 -3.79
C LYS A 54 2.23 -6.49 -4.65
N HIS A 55 2.22 -7.74 -4.18
CA HIS A 55 1.71 -8.87 -4.97
C HIS A 55 0.20 -8.80 -5.20
N LEU A 56 -0.57 -8.33 -4.21
CA LEU A 56 -2.02 -8.22 -4.32
C LEU A 56 -2.48 -7.00 -5.11
N THR A 57 -1.79 -5.87 -4.99
CA THR A 57 -2.24 -4.58 -5.54
C THR A 57 -1.38 -4.04 -6.66
N ARG A 58 -0.20 -4.59 -6.90
CA ARG A 58 0.86 -4.04 -7.77
C ARG A 58 1.48 -2.72 -7.30
N ALA A 59 1.09 -2.17 -6.14
CA ALA A 59 1.75 -0.98 -5.61
C ALA A 59 3.27 -1.20 -5.49
N GLY A 60 4.04 -0.35 -6.15
CA GLY A 60 5.50 -0.46 -6.22
C GLY A 60 6.05 -1.34 -7.36
N MET A 61 5.21 -1.89 -8.25
CA MET A 61 5.66 -2.69 -9.40
C MET A 61 5.78 -1.91 -10.72
N GLY A 62 5.34 -0.66 -10.76
CA GLY A 62 5.45 0.19 -11.96
C GLY A 62 6.83 0.81 -12.14
N ARG A 63 6.97 1.74 -13.09
CA ARG A 63 8.27 2.34 -13.50
C ARG A 63 9.16 2.82 -12.34
N CYS A 64 8.58 3.32 -11.25
CA CYS A 64 9.34 3.83 -10.09
C CYS A 64 9.82 2.75 -9.10
N GLN A 65 9.42 1.49 -9.29
CA GLN A 65 9.84 0.35 -8.46
C GLN A 65 9.66 0.58 -6.95
N GLY A 66 8.58 1.27 -6.55
CA GLY A 66 8.28 1.54 -5.15
C GLY A 66 8.95 2.78 -4.55
N GLY A 67 9.85 3.45 -5.28
CA GLY A 67 10.61 4.60 -4.75
C GLY A 67 9.76 5.77 -4.25
N PHE A 68 8.55 5.97 -4.81
CA PHE A 68 7.65 7.05 -4.35
C PHE A 68 6.55 6.59 -3.40
N CYS A 69 5.99 5.40 -3.62
CA CYS A 69 4.83 4.93 -2.85
C CYS A 69 5.21 4.07 -1.65
N GLY A 70 6.40 3.47 -1.63
CA GLY A 70 6.80 2.48 -0.62
C GLY A 70 6.65 3.00 0.81
N MET A 71 7.13 4.21 1.08
CA MET A 71 6.97 4.81 2.41
C MET A 71 5.51 5.12 2.76
N SER A 72 4.70 5.54 1.79
CA SER A 72 3.26 5.76 2.03
C SER A 72 2.53 4.46 2.34
N VAL A 73 2.87 3.36 1.65
CA VAL A 73 2.31 2.02 1.93
C VAL A 73 2.71 1.55 3.32
N LEU A 74 3.98 1.68 3.70
CA LEU A 74 4.47 1.33 5.05
C LEU A 74 3.73 2.14 6.14
N LYS A 75 3.45 3.43 5.91
CA LYS A 75 2.66 4.25 6.84
C LYS A 75 1.21 3.78 6.96
N VAL A 76 0.58 3.34 5.88
CA VAL A 76 -0.77 2.76 5.92
C VAL A 76 -0.78 1.45 6.70
N LEU A 77 0.20 0.56 6.43
CA LEU A 77 0.39 -0.69 7.17
C LEU A 77 0.54 -0.43 8.67
N ALA A 78 1.48 0.43 9.06
CA ALA A 78 1.73 0.79 10.46
C ALA A 78 0.45 1.27 11.16
N ARG A 79 -0.26 2.24 10.55
CA ARG A 79 -1.50 2.80 11.11
C ARG A 79 -2.60 1.75 11.24
N HIS A 80 -2.77 0.88 10.25
CA HIS A 80 -3.84 -0.10 10.25
C HIS A 80 -3.57 -1.27 11.19
N LEU A 81 -2.31 -1.69 11.33
CA LEU A 81 -1.89 -2.74 12.27
C LEU A 81 -1.76 -2.24 13.71
N GLY A 82 -1.74 -0.93 13.93
CA GLY A 82 -1.54 -0.34 15.25
C GLY A 82 -0.12 -0.56 15.80
N ILE A 83 0.87 -0.71 14.91
CA ILE A 83 2.27 -0.95 15.28
C ILE A 83 3.15 0.25 14.88
N PRO A 84 4.30 0.45 15.54
CA PRO A 84 5.29 1.44 15.11
C PRO A 84 5.75 1.19 13.68
N LEU A 85 6.09 2.26 12.96
CA LEU A 85 6.57 2.16 11.57
C LEU A 85 7.84 1.29 11.44
N THR A 86 8.66 1.25 12.49
CA THR A 86 9.86 0.42 12.59
C THR A 86 9.57 -1.08 12.65
N GLU A 87 8.36 -1.47 13.08
CA GLU A 87 7.93 -2.87 13.16
C GLU A 87 7.30 -3.38 11.85
N VAL A 88 7.05 -2.49 10.88
CA VAL A 88 6.50 -2.92 9.58
C VAL A 88 7.59 -3.60 8.75
N THR A 89 7.30 -4.81 8.30
CA THR A 89 8.25 -5.64 7.55
C THR A 89 7.95 -5.66 6.06
N LYS A 90 8.99 -5.90 5.26
CA LYS A 90 8.85 -6.06 3.82
C LYS A 90 8.26 -7.43 3.47
N ASN A 91 8.79 -8.51 4.03
CA ASN A 91 8.42 -9.88 3.73
C ASN A 91 8.51 -10.83 4.93
N GLY A 92 8.35 -10.31 6.16
CA GLY A 92 8.41 -11.09 7.41
C GLY A 92 9.51 -10.60 8.35
N GLU A 93 9.67 -11.29 9.47
CA GLU A 93 10.66 -10.97 10.52
C GLU A 93 12.07 -10.73 9.94
N GLY A 94 12.77 -9.71 10.45
CA GLY A 94 14.13 -9.36 9.98
C GLY A 94 14.19 -8.58 8.66
N SER A 95 13.04 -8.20 8.08
CA SER A 95 12.98 -7.42 6.83
C SER A 95 12.46 -5.98 7.01
N HIS A 96 12.71 -5.40 8.19
CA HIS A 96 12.33 -4.03 8.54
C HIS A 96 12.92 -3.03 7.55
N GLN A 97 12.11 -2.06 7.14
CA GLN A 97 12.52 -1.04 6.16
C GLN A 97 12.87 0.30 6.80
N VAL A 98 12.53 0.47 8.08
CA VAL A 98 12.71 1.71 8.83
C VAL A 98 13.38 1.36 10.16
N ILE A 99 14.49 2.03 10.45
CA ILE A 99 15.19 1.97 11.73
C ILE A 99 14.89 3.23 12.54
N LYS A 100 14.88 3.13 13.88
CA LYS A 100 14.58 4.26 14.76
C LYS A 100 15.74 5.25 14.79
N SER A 101 16.97 4.75 14.74
CA SER A 101 18.20 5.53 14.79
C SER A 101 19.30 4.84 13.98
N LEU A 102 20.23 5.63 13.43
CA LEU A 102 21.44 5.09 12.80
C LEU A 102 22.27 4.23 13.78
N ARG A 103 22.18 4.51 15.09
CA ARG A 103 22.83 3.73 16.14
C ARG A 103 22.27 2.31 16.27
N ASP A 104 21.07 2.04 15.76
CA ASP A 104 20.49 0.69 15.80
C ASP A 104 21.05 -0.20 14.66
N PHE A 105 21.82 0.40 13.75
CA PHE A 105 22.41 -0.28 12.59
C PHE A 105 23.94 -0.44 12.67
N ILE A 106 24.58 0.28 13.60
CA ILE A 106 26.04 0.24 13.85
C ILE A 106 26.27 -0.54 15.14
#